data_AF-A0A2N0LQE9-F1
#
_entry.id   AF-A0A2N0LQE9-F1
#
_cell.length_a   1.000
_cell.length_b   1.000
_cell.length_c   1.000
_cell.angle_alpha   90.00
_cell.angle_beta   90.00
_cell.angle_gamma   90.00
#
_symmetry.space_group_name_H-M   'P 1'
#
loop_
_entity.id
_entity.type
_entity.pdbx_description
1 polymer ?
#
loop_
_entity_poly.entity_id
_entity_poly.type
_entity_poly.pdbx_seq_one_letter_code
_entity_poly.pdbx_strand_id
1 'polypeptide(L)'
;MTNLTPSKTTDDYWIFAKPPDRKFKQTGRIGKWMLFPLKEELDTVWLKIAKATEDGVLGIDAKTSTAKPNPNSISSKVGLICVYTYDTDDVADVKRVLEQLRTLGFNYRLNYKEDEQTLLGNYARDNPGAVSIFTSPADSLQLVHPKKWAGRRLV
;
A
#
# COMPACT_ATOMS: atom_id res chain seq x y z
N MET A 1 -8.65 -17.37 3.02
CA MET A 1 -9.74 -16.46 3.41
C MET A 1 -9.54 -16.01 4.85
N THR A 2 -8.74 -14.97 5.01
CA THR A 2 -8.72 -14.15 6.21
C THR A 2 -10.07 -13.41 6.35
N ASN A 3 -11.05 -14.04 7.02
CA ASN A 3 -12.36 -13.45 7.34
C ASN A 3 -12.25 -12.44 8.51
N LEU A 4 -11.26 -11.56 8.47
CA LEU A 4 -11.08 -10.51 9.46
C LEU A 4 -11.74 -9.23 8.94
N THR A 5 -12.51 -8.58 9.82
CA THR A 5 -13.25 -7.34 9.55
C THR A 5 -12.49 -6.16 10.18
N PRO A 6 -11.67 -5.41 9.42
CA PRO A 6 -10.80 -4.37 9.97
C PRO A 6 -11.54 -3.34 10.82
N SER A 7 -12.76 -2.97 10.45
CA SER A 7 -13.59 -2.02 11.19
C SER A 7 -14.02 -2.49 12.59
N LYS A 8 -13.94 -3.80 12.86
CA LYS A 8 -14.30 -4.41 14.15
C LYS A 8 -13.10 -4.91 14.94
N THR A 9 -11.93 -5.03 14.31
CA THR A 9 -10.71 -5.45 14.99
C THR A 9 -10.15 -4.32 15.85
N THR A 10 -10.08 -4.52 17.17
CA THR A 10 -9.53 -3.54 18.13
C THR A 10 -8.28 -4.04 18.84
N ASP A 11 -7.96 -5.33 18.72
CA ASP A 11 -6.91 -5.97 19.51
C ASP A 11 -5.52 -5.79 18.88
N ASP A 12 -5.45 -5.76 17.54
CA ASP A 12 -4.24 -5.52 16.76
C ASP A 12 -4.40 -4.26 15.90
N TYR A 13 -3.28 -3.62 15.53
CA TYR A 13 -3.23 -2.49 14.60
C TYR A 13 -3.35 -2.90 13.14
N TRP A 14 -3.00 -4.14 12.81
CA TRP A 14 -2.85 -4.60 11.44
C TRP A 14 -3.50 -5.96 11.20
N ILE A 15 -4.16 -6.10 10.05
CA ILE A 15 -4.56 -7.37 9.47
C ILE A 15 -3.75 -7.57 8.18
N PHE A 16 -3.37 -8.82 7.90
CA PHE A 16 -2.52 -9.16 6.76
C PHE A 16 -3.20 -10.17 5.83
N ALA A 17 -2.87 -10.11 4.54
CA ALA A 17 -3.20 -11.11 3.54
C ALA A 17 -1.93 -11.47 2.76
N LYS A 18 -1.74 -12.75 2.46
CA LYS A 18 -0.51 -13.27 1.83
C LYS A 18 -0.87 -14.04 0.54
N PRO A 19 -0.01 -13.98 -0.49
CA PRO A 19 -0.18 -14.79 -1.68
C PRO A 19 0.04 -16.30 -1.40
N PRO A 20 -0.44 -17.19 -2.27
CA PRO A 20 -0.43 -18.63 -2.03
C PRO A 20 0.99 -19.23 -2.13
N ASP A 21 1.84 -18.66 -2.99
CA ASP A 21 3.23 -19.07 -3.18
C ASP A 21 4.20 -17.94 -2.84
N ARG A 22 4.99 -18.10 -1.78
CA ARG A 22 5.93 -17.08 -1.28
C ARG A 22 7.28 -17.15 -1.99
N LYS A 23 7.29 -17.20 -3.33
CA LYS A 23 8.51 -17.35 -4.15
C LYS A 23 9.24 -16.04 -4.44
N PHE A 24 8.75 -14.92 -3.95
CA PHE A 24 9.39 -13.62 -4.15
C PHE A 24 10.68 -13.54 -3.34
N LYS A 25 11.82 -13.40 -4.01
CA LYS A 25 13.08 -13.01 -3.36
C LYS A 25 12.93 -11.54 -2.97
N GLN A 26 12.48 -11.30 -1.74
CA GLN A 26 12.42 -9.96 -1.18
C GLN A 26 13.80 -9.34 -1.22
N THR A 27 13.90 -8.17 -1.84
CA THR A 27 15.13 -7.38 -1.75
C THR A 27 15.01 -6.42 -0.57
N GLY A 28 16.10 -5.76 -0.18
CA GLY A 28 16.03 -4.68 0.82
C GLY A 28 15.17 -3.49 0.36
N ARG A 29 14.59 -3.53 -0.86
CA ARG A 29 13.85 -2.46 -1.52
C ARG A 29 12.37 -2.77 -1.65
N ILE A 30 11.76 -3.33 -0.59
CA ILE A 30 10.31 -3.55 -0.56
C ILE A 30 9.60 -2.20 -0.70
N GLY A 31 8.59 -2.14 -1.57
CA GLY A 31 7.72 -0.97 -1.72
C GLY A 31 6.26 -1.31 -1.51
N LYS A 32 5.42 -0.27 -1.46
CA LYS A 32 3.99 -0.42 -1.26
C LYS A 32 3.17 0.65 -1.95
N TRP A 33 2.11 0.23 -2.62
CA TRP A 33 0.98 1.08 -2.98
C TRP A 33 0.12 1.34 -1.74
N MET A 34 -0.32 2.59 -1.55
CA MET A 34 -1.15 3.00 -0.42
C MET A 34 -2.53 3.45 -0.90
N LEU A 35 -3.56 2.83 -0.32
CA LEU A 35 -4.98 3.13 -0.52
C LEU A 35 -5.55 3.71 0.77
N PHE A 36 -6.42 4.71 0.66
CA PHE A 36 -7.03 5.42 1.80
C PHE A 36 -8.57 5.43 1.69
N PRO A 37 -9.24 4.27 1.80
CA PRO A 37 -10.70 4.21 1.73
C PRO A 37 -11.34 4.90 2.95
N LEU A 38 -12.59 5.34 2.81
CA LEU A 38 -13.39 5.75 3.96
C LEU A 38 -13.57 4.57 4.92
N LYS A 39 -13.65 4.83 6.23
CA LYS A 39 -13.81 3.75 7.22
C LYS A 39 -15.05 2.89 6.99
N GLU A 40 -16.14 3.48 6.50
CA GLU A 40 -17.36 2.76 6.14
C GLU A 40 -17.18 1.80 4.95
N GLU A 41 -16.18 2.05 4.10
CA GLU A 41 -15.86 1.20 2.95
C GLU A 41 -14.70 0.24 3.23
N LEU A 42 -14.01 0.40 4.37
CA LEU A 42 -12.73 -0.26 4.67
C LEU A 42 -12.83 -1.78 4.57
N ASP A 43 -13.88 -2.39 5.13
CA ASP A 43 -14.05 -3.84 5.12
C ASP A 43 -14.27 -4.37 3.70
N THR A 44 -15.08 -3.67 2.91
CA THR A 44 -15.38 -4.02 1.51
C THR A 44 -14.14 -3.91 0.64
N VAL A 45 -13.37 -2.83 0.80
CA VAL A 45 -12.12 -2.62 0.07
C VAL A 45 -11.07 -3.64 0.50
N TRP A 46 -10.95 -3.90 1.81
CA TRP A 46 -10.04 -4.91 2.34
C TRP A 46 -10.36 -6.29 1.80
N LEU A 47 -11.61 -6.72 1.78
CA LEU A 47 -12.01 -8.03 1.26
C LEU A 47 -11.55 -8.22 -0.20
N LYS A 48 -11.73 -7.20 -1.05
CA LYS A 48 -11.26 -7.23 -2.45
C LYS A 48 -9.75 -7.37 -2.54
N ILE A 49 -9.00 -6.56 -1.80
CA ILE A 49 -7.53 -6.57 -1.79
C ILE A 49 -6.98 -7.87 -1.23
N ALA A 50 -7.52 -8.33 -0.09
CA ALA A 50 -7.11 -9.56 0.56
C ALA A 50 -7.32 -10.75 -0.36
N LYS A 51 -8.50 -10.87 -0.98
CA LYS A 51 -8.78 -11.92 -1.96
C LYS A 51 -7.82 -11.87 -3.14
N ALA A 52 -7.65 -10.71 -3.79
CA ALA A 52 -6.75 -10.59 -4.94
C ALA A 52 -5.27 -10.87 -4.56
N THR A 53 -4.89 -10.59 -3.30
CA THR A 53 -3.56 -10.96 -2.77
C THR A 53 -3.45 -12.47 -2.57
N GLU A 54 -4.43 -13.10 -1.89
CA GLU A 54 -4.51 -14.54 -1.66
C GLU A 54 -4.62 -15.36 -2.96
N ASP A 55 -5.16 -14.77 -4.02
CA ASP A 55 -5.22 -15.37 -5.36
C ASP A 55 -3.91 -15.18 -6.16
N GLY A 56 -2.91 -14.48 -5.60
CA GLY A 56 -1.61 -14.22 -6.25
C GLY A 56 -1.65 -13.17 -7.36
N VAL A 57 -2.75 -12.42 -7.49
CA VAL A 57 -2.95 -11.39 -8.52
C VAL A 57 -2.22 -10.10 -8.17
N LEU A 58 -2.23 -9.71 -6.89
CA LEU A 58 -1.50 -8.53 -6.42
C LEU A 58 -0.02 -8.84 -6.15
N GLY A 59 0.59 -8.12 -5.22
CA GLY A 59 2.00 -8.28 -4.90
C GLY A 59 2.25 -9.29 -3.77
N ILE A 60 3.34 -9.10 -3.05
CA ILE A 60 3.92 -10.08 -2.12
C ILE A 60 3.22 -10.17 -0.77
N ASP A 61 2.43 -9.16 -0.45
CA ASP A 61 1.77 -8.98 0.85
C ASP A 61 0.74 -7.86 0.71
N ALA A 62 -0.28 -7.88 1.57
CA ALA A 62 -1.13 -6.73 1.80
C ALA A 62 -1.42 -6.60 3.30
N LYS A 63 -1.57 -5.36 3.76
CA LYS A 63 -2.01 -5.10 5.13
C LYS A 63 -3.02 -3.97 5.20
N THR A 64 -3.89 -4.02 6.19
CA THR A 64 -4.85 -2.95 6.48
C THR A 64 -4.78 -2.53 7.94
N SER A 65 -4.97 -1.23 8.18
CA SER A 65 -5.23 -0.70 9.51
C SER A 65 -6.56 -1.23 10.05
N THR A 66 -6.68 -1.27 11.37
CA THR A 66 -7.89 -1.72 12.07
C THR A 66 -8.61 -0.56 12.78
N ALA A 67 -9.67 -0.86 13.54
CA ALA A 67 -10.36 0.11 14.38
C ALA A 67 -9.57 0.53 15.63
N LYS A 68 -8.46 -0.14 15.94
CA LYS A 68 -7.56 0.25 17.03
C LYS A 68 -7.01 1.67 16.80
N PRO A 69 -7.19 2.63 17.74
CA PRO A 69 -6.71 3.99 17.57
C PRO A 69 -5.20 4.05 17.33
N ASN A 70 -4.79 4.56 16.16
CA ASN A 70 -3.39 4.68 15.78
C ASN A 70 -2.97 6.16 15.75
N PRO A 71 -2.03 6.60 16.61
CA PRO A 71 -1.57 8.00 16.67
C PRO A 71 -0.90 8.48 15.37
N ASN A 72 -0.42 7.54 14.55
CA ASN A 72 0.20 7.80 13.25
C ASN A 72 -0.83 7.85 12.10
N SER A 73 -2.12 7.68 12.39
CA SER A 73 -3.15 7.85 11.38
C SER A 73 -3.21 9.31 10.90
N ILE A 74 -3.35 9.50 9.60
CA ILE A 74 -3.50 10.82 8.98
C ILE A 74 -4.88 11.42 9.23
N SER A 75 -5.89 10.59 9.53
CA SER A 75 -7.26 11.00 9.77
C SER A 75 -8.06 9.91 10.50
N SER A 76 -9.04 10.30 11.30
CA SER A 76 -9.97 9.38 11.97
C SER A 76 -11.03 8.81 11.02
N LYS A 77 -11.19 9.39 9.81
CA LYS A 77 -12.25 9.06 8.84
C LYS A 77 -11.84 8.05 7.77
N VAL A 78 -10.55 7.87 7.55
CA VAL A 78 -10.01 6.96 6.51
C VAL A 78 -9.21 5.83 7.14
N GLY A 79 -9.24 4.67 6.50
CA GLY A 79 -8.31 3.58 6.78
C GLY A 79 -7.05 3.68 5.92
N LEU A 80 -6.08 2.80 6.18
CA LEU A 80 -4.91 2.60 5.34
C LEU A 80 -4.86 1.13 4.91
N ILE A 81 -4.81 0.90 3.60
CA ILE A 81 -4.45 -0.39 3.03
C ILE A 81 -3.15 -0.23 2.27
N CYS A 82 -2.20 -1.15 2.48
CA CYS A 82 -0.96 -1.22 1.74
C CYS A 82 -0.91 -2.52 0.93
N VAL A 83 -0.51 -2.44 -0.34
CA VAL A 83 -0.21 -3.59 -1.20
C VAL A 83 1.26 -3.54 -1.58
N TYR A 84 2.00 -4.58 -1.24
CA TYR A 84 3.46 -4.59 -1.30
C TYR A 84 3.97 -5.23 -2.57
N THR A 85 5.04 -4.67 -3.13
CA THR A 85 5.86 -5.28 -4.20
C THR A 85 7.21 -5.67 -3.62
N TYR A 86 7.92 -6.58 -4.29
CA TYR A 86 9.14 -7.17 -3.74
C TYR A 86 10.40 -6.31 -3.92
N ASP A 87 10.41 -5.46 -4.94
CA ASP A 87 11.50 -4.56 -5.28
C ASP A 87 10.92 -3.28 -5.93
N THR A 88 11.39 -2.12 -5.53
CA THR A 88 10.97 -0.82 -6.08
C THR A 88 11.64 -0.48 -7.41
N ASP A 89 12.76 -1.13 -7.73
CA ASP A 89 13.45 -0.99 -9.00
C ASP A 89 12.90 -1.90 -10.08
N ASP A 90 12.16 -2.95 -9.72
CA ASP A 90 11.34 -3.69 -10.67
C ASP A 90 10.07 -2.89 -11.00
N VAL A 91 10.27 -1.85 -11.82
CA VAL A 91 9.19 -0.97 -12.29
C VAL A 91 8.12 -1.76 -13.07
N ALA A 92 8.46 -2.91 -13.66
CA ALA A 92 7.50 -3.75 -14.35
C ALA A 92 6.52 -4.40 -13.35
N ASP A 93 7.00 -4.98 -12.24
CA ASP A 93 6.12 -5.49 -11.18
C ASP A 93 5.33 -4.37 -10.49
N VAL A 94 5.96 -3.22 -10.25
CA VAL A 94 5.26 -2.04 -9.68
C VAL A 94 4.08 -1.62 -10.55
N LYS A 95 4.25 -1.57 -11.87
CA LYS A 95 3.19 -1.26 -12.83
C LYS A 95 2.16 -2.38 -12.95
N ARG A 96 2.60 -3.65 -12.95
CA ARG A 96 1.70 -4.81 -12.98
C ARG A 96 0.73 -4.79 -11.80
N VAL A 97 1.23 -4.53 -10.58
CA VAL A 97 0.37 -4.41 -9.39
C VAL A 97 -0.56 -3.19 -9.49
N LEU A 98 -0.07 -2.05 -9.99
CA LEU A 98 -0.92 -0.87 -10.25
C LEU A 98 -2.06 -1.19 -11.22
N GLU A 99 -1.77 -1.87 -12.32
CA GLU A 99 -2.77 -2.27 -13.32
C GLU A 99 -3.85 -3.16 -12.70
N GLN A 100 -3.47 -4.16 -11.91
CA GLN A 100 -4.43 -5.00 -11.20
C GLN A 100 -5.28 -4.20 -10.20
N LEU A 101 -4.70 -3.21 -9.51
CA LEU A 101 -5.48 -2.30 -8.67
C LEU A 101 -6.52 -1.49 -9.48
N ARG A 102 -6.18 -1.06 -10.71
CA ARG A 102 -7.15 -0.40 -11.61
C ARG A 102 -8.26 -1.34 -12.05
N THR A 103 -7.93 -2.57 -12.44
CA THR A 103 -8.91 -3.60 -12.83
C THR A 103 -9.89 -3.90 -11.69
N LEU A 104 -9.45 -3.83 -10.43
CA LEU A 104 -10.31 -3.98 -9.25
C LEU A 104 -11.18 -2.74 -8.93
N GLY A 105 -11.05 -1.66 -9.70
CA GLY A 105 -11.82 -0.42 -9.59
C GLY A 105 -11.18 0.67 -8.74
N PHE A 106 -9.92 0.52 -8.32
CA PHE A 106 -9.21 1.55 -7.55
C PHE A 106 -8.61 2.60 -8.48
N ASN A 107 -9.48 3.43 -9.05
CA ASN A 107 -9.15 4.36 -10.14
C ASN A 107 -8.77 5.79 -9.68
N TYR A 108 -8.72 6.07 -8.39
CA TYR A 108 -8.26 7.35 -7.85
C TYR A 108 -6.73 7.46 -7.78
N ARG A 109 -6.19 8.64 -7.46
CA ARG A 109 -4.74 8.83 -7.35
C ARG A 109 -4.12 7.93 -6.28
N LEU A 110 -3.11 7.13 -6.65
CA LEU A 110 -2.38 6.24 -5.74
C LEU A 110 -0.98 6.76 -5.46
N ASN A 111 -0.48 6.53 -4.24
CA ASN A 111 0.90 6.84 -3.85
C ASN A 111 1.66 5.53 -3.60
N TYR A 112 2.94 5.53 -3.95
CA TYR A 112 3.83 4.42 -3.75
C TYR A 112 5.09 4.86 -3.00
N LYS A 113 5.49 4.11 -1.98
CA LYS A 113 6.69 4.40 -1.17
C LYS A 113 7.47 3.14 -0.84
N GLU A 114 8.77 3.31 -0.62
CA GLU A 114 9.63 2.27 -0.02
C GLU A 114 9.26 2.03 1.45
N ASP A 115 9.37 0.78 1.89
CA ASP A 115 9.11 0.40 3.27
C ASP A 115 10.22 0.88 4.22
N GLU A 116 11.46 0.98 3.74
CA GLU A 116 12.61 1.49 4.50
C GLU A 116 12.34 2.90 5.08
N GLN A 117 11.61 3.75 4.36
CA GLN A 117 11.22 5.06 4.88
C GLN A 117 10.23 4.99 6.06
N THR A 118 9.45 3.91 6.17
CA THR A 118 8.61 3.62 7.35
C THR A 118 9.47 3.21 8.54
N LEU A 119 10.54 2.43 8.33
CA LEU A 119 11.48 2.00 9.37
C LEU A 119 12.30 3.17 9.93
N LEU A 120 12.57 4.19 9.11
CA LEU A 120 13.27 5.41 9.51
C LEU A 120 12.36 6.48 10.15
N GLY A 121 11.07 6.18 10.39
CA GLY A 121 10.13 7.10 11.04
C GLY A 121 9.70 8.29 10.18
N ASN A 122 9.96 8.28 8.87
CA ASN A 122 9.62 9.38 7.98
C ASN A 122 8.15 9.25 7.54
N TYR A 123 7.26 10.00 8.20
CA TYR A 123 5.86 10.06 7.84
C TYR A 123 5.57 11.28 6.96
N ALA A 124 4.56 11.14 6.08
CA ALA A 124 4.11 12.24 5.24
C ALA A 124 3.59 13.44 6.05
N ARG A 125 3.24 13.26 7.34
CA ARG A 125 2.92 14.35 8.27
C ARG A 125 4.10 15.31 8.43
N ASP A 126 5.32 14.79 8.49
CA ASP A 126 6.53 15.57 8.78
C ASP A 126 7.14 16.15 7.50
N ASN A 127 6.96 15.46 6.36
CA ASN A 127 7.38 15.99 5.05
C ASN A 127 6.45 15.54 3.90
N PRO A 128 5.32 16.24 3.69
CA PRO A 128 4.33 15.87 2.68
C PRO A 128 4.92 15.83 1.27
N GLY A 129 4.84 14.66 0.62
CA GLY A 129 5.28 14.46 -0.76
C GLY A 129 6.76 14.12 -0.96
N ALA A 130 7.59 14.13 0.09
CA ALA A 130 9.00 13.72 0.01
C ALA A 130 9.22 12.21 0.20
N VAL A 131 8.20 11.50 0.73
CA VAL A 131 8.27 10.07 1.11
C VAL A 131 7.69 9.15 0.03
N SER A 132 7.10 9.69 -1.04
CA SER A 132 6.61 8.87 -2.15
C SER A 132 7.63 8.84 -3.26
N ILE A 133 7.93 7.64 -3.77
CA ILE A 133 8.83 7.45 -4.91
C ILE A 133 8.03 7.63 -6.20
N PHE A 134 6.85 7.00 -6.26
CA PHE A 134 5.94 7.15 -7.37
C PHE A 134 4.57 7.61 -6.88
N THR A 135 3.89 8.28 -7.79
CA THR A 135 2.48 8.59 -7.69
C THR A 135 1.84 8.22 -9.03
N SER A 136 0.63 7.68 -9.00
CA SER A 136 -0.12 7.40 -10.22
C SER A 136 -1.40 8.24 -10.23
N PRO A 137 -1.62 9.12 -11.23
CA PRO A 137 -2.85 9.89 -11.38
C PRO A 137 -4.09 8.99 -11.42
N ALA A 138 -5.27 9.58 -11.21
CA ALA A 138 -6.51 8.86 -11.43
C ALA A 138 -6.59 8.32 -12.87
N ASP A 139 -7.19 7.14 -13.02
CA ASP A 139 -7.42 6.47 -14.32
C ASP A 139 -6.15 6.28 -15.18
N SER A 140 -4.98 6.21 -14.53
CA SER A 140 -3.69 6.15 -15.21
C SER A 140 -2.84 4.98 -14.72
N LEU A 141 -2.02 4.46 -15.63
CA LEU A 141 -0.90 3.55 -15.35
C LEU A 141 0.46 4.28 -15.32
N GLN A 142 0.47 5.60 -15.48
CA GLN A 142 1.71 6.37 -15.41
C GLN A 142 2.25 6.38 -13.98
N LEU A 143 3.56 6.24 -13.87
CA LEU A 143 4.31 6.45 -12.64
C LEU A 143 5.00 7.81 -12.74
N VAL A 144 4.65 8.70 -11.81
CA VAL A 144 5.16 10.07 -11.75
C VAL A 144 5.92 10.26 -10.46
N HIS A 145 7.18 10.70 -10.55
CA HIS A 145 7.92 11.13 -9.38
C HIS A 145 7.32 12.43 -8.82
N PRO A 146 7.02 12.51 -7.51
CA PRO A 146 6.50 13.74 -6.94
C PRO A 146 7.55 14.85 -6.99
N LYS A 147 7.11 16.11 -7.13
CA LYS A 147 7.99 17.29 -7.30
C LYS A 147 9.07 17.46 -6.22
N LYS A 148 8.84 16.93 -5.02
CA LYS A 148 9.77 16.98 -3.88
C LYS A 148 10.64 15.73 -3.74
N TRP A 149 10.56 14.78 -4.67
CA TRP A 149 11.42 13.61 -4.67
C TRP A 149 12.85 14.03 -5.03
N ALA A 150 13.77 13.89 -4.06
CA ALA A 150 15.15 14.34 -4.20
C ALA A 150 16.07 13.32 -4.89
N GLY A 151 15.51 12.26 -5.50
CA GLY A 151 16.28 11.10 -5.93
C GLY A 151 16.84 10.31 -4.74
N ARG A 152 17.48 9.17 -5.02
CA ARG A 152 18.29 8.48 -4.01
C ARG A 152 19.59 9.27 -3.82
N ARG A 153 19.86 9.75 -2.60
CA ARG A 153 21.26 9.98 -2.20
C ARG A 153 21.85 8.60 -1.96
N LEU A 154 22.70 8.16 -2.89
CA LEU A 154 23.60 7.05 -2.62
C LEU A 154 24.46 7.48 -1.42
N VAL A 155 24.35 6.76 -0.31
CA VAL A 155 25.40 6.74 0.71
C VAL A 155 26.51 5.82 0.26
#